data_AF-A0A8H3B2X7-F1
#
_entry.id   AF-A0A8H3B2X7-F1
#
_cell.length_a   1.000
_cell.length_b   1.000
_cell.length_c   1.000
_cell.angle_alpha   90.00
_cell.angle_beta   90.00
_cell.angle_gamma   90.00
#
_symmetry.space_group_name_H-M   'P 1'
#
loop_
_entity.id
_entity.type
_entity.pdbx_description
1 polymer ?
#
loop_
_entity_poly.entity_id
_entity_poly.type
_entity_poly.pdbx_seq_one_letter_code
_entity_poly.pdbx_strand_id
1 'polypeptide(L)'
;MVPLYTGLVASALFAVPALTMTSYPNEFFTPETVLDSSWVANAKWAQANTIVDAKFVAAQGPWTVTSKPIIAPTGDKHDYMSLRPYYWPDCSSVGNTTELTNEQIYVTCPYVRRDGQFNPDARMVNDTGAFQAMTDSIFYNALAWSFTKDSTYSSNIANAINTWFLAPDTYMNPNLNYSQLLRGPGEQKGSQTGVLDLKCMSKLTSGVLLLRKGQAPEWTKELDDGLNAWAQRYIVWLTTHELALGERSAPNNHGTFYYNQLASLQVLVGDTEGAKTTIDDFFTGIYQDQIAANGDQPLETDRTRPYHYRAYNLAGMVINAKIGAYVGIPDAWNKTTKAGVGIKQACDYAMTLPATGEEDYTKELFPPLAAIASVYGDPGGKYAAFLKEKDPNYPGSGYYLIAPGLSDSGLKPPASLVNSTTGGSGSSSSSGNNNNGAMKMGASGVIGVLVALAAATLTSMF
;
A
#
# COMPACT_ATOMS: atom_id res chain seq x y z
N MET A 1 21.56 -3.29 -56.94
CA MET A 1 22.56 -4.02 -56.12
C MET A 1 23.29 -3.03 -55.23
N VAL A 2 22.87 -2.91 -53.98
CA VAL A 2 23.61 -2.34 -52.84
C VAL A 2 23.04 -3.07 -51.61
N PRO A 3 23.84 -3.80 -50.80
CA PRO A 3 23.32 -4.50 -49.63
C PRO A 3 23.31 -3.57 -48.41
N LEU A 4 22.17 -3.47 -47.73
CA LEU A 4 22.06 -2.86 -46.41
C LEU A 4 22.42 -3.89 -45.33
N TYR A 5 23.55 -3.66 -44.65
CA TYR A 5 23.89 -4.33 -43.40
C TYR A 5 23.00 -3.79 -42.28
N THR A 6 22.15 -4.64 -41.71
CA THR A 6 21.47 -4.37 -40.44
C THR A 6 22.20 -5.13 -39.34
N GLY A 7 22.98 -4.40 -38.53
CA GLY A 7 23.56 -4.92 -37.30
C GLY A 7 22.52 -4.88 -36.19
N LEU A 8 21.96 -6.04 -35.83
CA LEU A 8 21.14 -6.20 -34.64
C LEU A 8 22.06 -6.32 -33.42
N VAL A 9 22.17 -5.26 -32.65
CA VAL A 9 22.78 -5.30 -31.31
C VAL A 9 21.78 -6.02 -30.41
N ALA A 10 22.00 -7.32 -30.18
CA ALA A 10 21.26 -8.08 -29.19
C ALA A 10 21.76 -7.69 -27.78
N SER A 11 21.08 -6.75 -27.15
CA SER A 11 21.23 -6.51 -25.71
C SER A 11 20.65 -7.71 -24.98
N ALA A 12 21.52 -8.58 -24.46
CA ALA A 12 21.13 -9.64 -23.53
C ALA A 12 20.65 -9.00 -22.21
N LEU A 13 19.36 -8.69 -22.15
CA LEU A 13 18.67 -8.43 -20.90
C LEU A 13 18.67 -9.74 -20.11
N PHE A 14 19.60 -9.86 -19.16
CA PHE A 14 19.44 -10.81 -18.08
C PHE A 14 18.15 -10.43 -17.34
N ALA A 15 17.08 -11.17 -17.58
CA ALA A 15 15.89 -11.10 -16.74
C ALA A 15 16.28 -11.67 -15.37
N VAL A 16 16.78 -10.80 -14.51
CA VAL A 16 16.70 -11.03 -13.07
C VAL A 16 15.20 -11.22 -12.81
N PRO A 17 14.75 -12.31 -12.14
CA PRO A 17 13.37 -12.39 -11.71
C PRO A 17 13.10 -11.13 -10.90
N ALA A 18 12.28 -10.22 -11.45
CA ALA A 18 11.83 -9.08 -10.71
C ALA A 18 11.03 -9.67 -9.54
N LEU A 19 11.63 -9.68 -8.34
CA LEU A 19 10.86 -9.82 -7.12
C LEU A 19 9.81 -8.71 -7.21
N THR A 20 8.54 -9.10 -7.31
CA THR A 20 7.46 -8.14 -7.38
C THR A 20 7.38 -7.48 -6.00
N MET A 21 7.79 -6.22 -5.91
CA MET A 21 7.61 -5.41 -4.70
C MET A 21 6.18 -5.61 -4.18
N THR A 22 6.05 -5.91 -2.89
CA THR A 22 4.74 -6.15 -2.28
C THR A 22 4.16 -4.85 -1.76
N SER A 23 3.09 -4.38 -2.39
CA SER A 23 2.30 -3.27 -1.86
C SER A 23 1.40 -3.77 -0.74
N TYR A 24 1.63 -3.31 0.48
CA TYR A 24 0.79 -3.67 1.64
C TYR A 24 -0.47 -2.81 1.68
N PRO A 25 -1.64 -3.32 2.11
CA PRO A 25 -2.83 -2.49 2.31
C PRO A 25 -2.56 -1.29 3.23
N ASN A 26 -1.81 -1.52 4.30
CA ASN A 26 -1.31 -0.53 5.24
C ASN A 26 -0.13 -1.11 6.05
N GLU A 27 0.63 -0.27 6.74
CA GLU A 27 1.66 -0.69 7.70
C GLU A 27 1.95 0.42 8.71
N PHE A 28 2.42 0.07 9.91
CA PHE A 28 2.94 0.98 10.92
C PHE A 28 4.10 0.31 11.67
N PHE A 29 5.23 0.99 11.74
CA PHE A 29 6.37 0.63 12.56
C PHE A 29 6.91 1.85 13.31
N THR A 30 7.64 1.62 14.38
CA THR A 30 8.21 2.69 15.22
C THR A 30 9.70 2.83 14.94
N PRO A 31 10.30 4.00 15.17
CA PRO A 31 11.74 4.15 15.05
C PRO A 31 12.52 3.09 15.84
N GLU A 32 12.06 2.76 17.05
CA GLU A 32 12.66 1.77 17.95
C GLU A 32 12.66 0.35 17.38
N THR A 33 11.71 0.01 16.50
CA THR A 33 11.68 -1.34 15.88
C THR A 33 12.78 -1.55 14.84
N VAL A 34 13.32 -0.47 14.25
CA VAL A 34 14.22 -0.56 13.10
C VAL A 34 15.58 0.11 13.31
N LEU A 35 15.67 1.18 14.10
CA LEU A 35 16.94 1.83 14.45
C LEU A 35 17.72 0.96 15.43
N ASP A 36 18.99 0.72 15.12
CA ASP A 36 19.93 -0.05 15.95
C ASP A 36 19.42 -1.44 16.38
N SER A 37 18.46 -1.98 15.63
CA SER A 37 17.81 -3.26 15.88
C SER A 37 18.70 -4.42 15.47
N SER A 38 19.04 -5.30 16.42
CA SER A 38 19.80 -6.52 16.15
C SER A 38 19.05 -7.47 15.20
N TRP A 39 17.72 -7.46 15.27
CA TRP A 39 16.86 -8.19 14.35
C TRP A 39 17.07 -7.72 12.91
N VAL A 40 16.91 -6.41 12.68
CA VAL A 40 17.14 -5.81 11.36
C VAL A 40 18.56 -6.09 10.91
N ALA A 41 19.56 -5.90 11.77
CA ALA A 41 20.97 -6.12 11.44
C ALA A 41 21.26 -7.54 10.92
N ASN A 42 20.55 -8.55 11.42
CA ASN A 42 20.71 -9.95 11.03
C ASN A 42 19.87 -10.36 9.80
N ALA A 43 18.80 -9.64 9.49
CA ALA A 43 17.89 -9.93 8.38
C ALA A 43 18.45 -9.47 7.00
N LYS A 44 19.66 -9.94 6.63
CA LYS A 44 20.39 -9.46 5.43
C LYS A 44 19.65 -9.68 4.11
N TRP A 45 18.88 -10.76 3.99
CA TRP A 45 18.07 -11.01 2.80
C TRP A 45 16.99 -9.93 2.65
N ALA A 46 16.20 -9.68 3.70
CA ALA A 46 15.20 -8.62 3.69
C ALA A 46 15.81 -7.23 3.47
N GLN A 47 16.98 -6.93 4.04
CA GLN A 47 17.70 -5.68 3.77
C GLN A 47 18.01 -5.50 2.26
N ALA A 48 18.57 -6.54 1.63
CA ALA A 48 18.95 -6.48 0.22
C ALA A 48 17.74 -6.26 -0.70
N ASN A 49 16.65 -7.01 -0.47
CA ASN A 49 15.42 -6.85 -1.23
C ASN A 49 14.74 -5.48 -0.97
N THR A 50 14.74 -5.01 0.29
CA THR A 50 14.19 -3.69 0.65
C THR A 50 14.91 -2.56 -0.09
N ILE A 51 16.23 -2.65 -0.28
CA ILE A 51 16.99 -1.68 -1.09
C ILE A 51 16.53 -1.69 -2.54
N VAL A 52 16.30 -2.87 -3.13
CA VAL A 52 15.81 -3.01 -4.50
C VAL A 52 14.40 -2.43 -4.64
N ASP A 53 13.50 -2.80 -3.73
CA ASP A 53 12.12 -2.29 -3.70
C ASP A 53 12.09 -0.77 -3.55
N ALA A 54 12.86 -0.21 -2.60
CA ALA A 54 12.95 1.22 -2.36
C ALA A 54 13.39 2.01 -3.61
N LYS A 55 14.40 1.51 -4.32
CA LYS A 55 14.87 2.10 -5.59
C LYS A 55 13.84 1.98 -6.70
N PHE A 56 13.24 0.80 -6.83
CA PHE A 56 12.24 0.51 -7.86
C PHE A 56 11.02 1.42 -7.76
N VAL A 57 10.47 1.59 -6.56
CA VAL A 57 9.28 2.43 -6.37
C VAL A 57 9.62 3.92 -6.42
N ALA A 58 10.74 4.36 -5.84
CA ALA A 58 11.14 5.78 -5.90
C ALA A 58 11.31 6.28 -7.35
N ALA A 59 11.75 5.42 -8.27
CA ALA A 59 11.90 5.74 -9.68
C ALA A 59 10.57 5.97 -10.43
N GLN A 60 9.42 5.64 -9.84
CA GLN A 60 8.09 5.80 -10.46
C GLN A 60 7.41 7.13 -10.13
N GLY A 61 7.99 7.92 -9.22
CA GLY A 61 7.51 9.26 -8.91
C GLY A 61 7.98 10.31 -9.93
N PRO A 62 7.67 11.60 -9.71
CA PRO A 62 6.89 12.12 -8.59
C PRO A 62 5.39 11.78 -8.70
N TRP A 63 4.75 11.50 -7.56
CA TRP A 63 3.30 11.30 -7.48
C TRP A 63 2.64 12.57 -6.95
N THR A 64 1.56 12.99 -7.61
CA THR A 64 0.79 14.20 -7.24
C THR A 64 -0.65 14.05 -7.68
N VAL A 65 -1.56 14.70 -6.97
CA VAL A 65 -2.97 14.80 -7.38
C VAL A 65 -3.12 15.67 -8.63
N THR A 66 -2.17 16.54 -8.97
CA THR A 66 -2.31 17.49 -10.10
C THR A 66 -2.02 16.87 -11.47
N SER A 67 -1.54 15.62 -11.53
CA SER A 67 -1.22 14.91 -12.79
C SER A 67 -2.43 14.23 -13.44
N LYS A 68 -3.55 14.06 -12.73
CA LYS A 68 -4.74 13.42 -13.30
C LYS A 68 -5.30 14.23 -14.49
N PRO A 69 -5.74 13.56 -15.57
CA PRO A 69 -6.28 14.25 -16.75
C PRO A 69 -7.72 14.76 -16.53
N ILE A 70 -8.42 14.23 -15.53
CA ILE A 70 -9.81 14.58 -15.19
C ILE A 70 -9.79 15.33 -13.87
N ILE A 71 -10.37 16.53 -13.86
CA ILE A 71 -10.36 17.45 -12.71
C ILE A 71 -11.68 17.30 -11.94
N ALA A 72 -11.64 17.53 -10.63
CA ALA A 72 -12.82 17.58 -9.79
C ALA A 72 -13.81 18.68 -10.28
N PRO A 73 -15.11 18.57 -9.95
CA PRO A 73 -16.14 19.54 -10.33
C PRO A 73 -15.88 21.00 -9.92
N THR A 74 -15.02 21.25 -8.93
CA THR A 74 -14.58 22.60 -8.53
C THR A 74 -13.73 23.29 -9.60
N GLY A 75 -13.13 22.53 -10.52
CA GLY A 75 -12.10 23.02 -11.44
C GLY A 75 -10.70 23.10 -10.81
N ASP A 76 -10.53 22.72 -9.54
CA ASP A 76 -9.24 22.71 -8.85
C ASP A 76 -8.52 21.36 -9.04
N LYS A 77 -7.28 21.41 -9.55
CA LYS A 77 -6.43 20.21 -9.72
C LYS A 77 -5.88 19.67 -8.39
N HIS A 78 -5.83 20.51 -7.36
CA HIS A 78 -5.37 20.15 -6.02
C HIS A 78 -6.42 19.33 -5.25
N ASP A 79 -7.67 19.32 -5.71
CA ASP A 79 -8.69 18.43 -5.14
C ASP A 79 -8.39 16.98 -5.48
N TYR A 80 -8.28 16.15 -4.45
CA TYR A 80 -8.16 14.71 -4.62
C TYR A 80 -9.41 14.14 -5.30
N MET A 81 -9.21 13.29 -6.31
CA MET A 81 -10.31 12.66 -7.02
C MET A 81 -10.02 11.20 -7.31
N SER A 82 -11.05 10.37 -7.15
CA SER A 82 -11.06 8.98 -7.62
C SER A 82 -12.49 8.57 -7.97
N LEU A 83 -12.66 7.44 -8.64
CA LEU A 83 -13.99 6.94 -9.04
C LEU A 83 -14.32 5.66 -8.27
N ARG A 84 -15.62 5.41 -8.04
CA ARG A 84 -16.05 4.18 -7.37
C ARG A 84 -15.61 2.95 -8.17
N PRO A 85 -14.79 2.06 -7.60
CA PRO A 85 -14.15 0.98 -8.37
C PRO A 85 -15.12 -0.12 -8.82
N TYR A 86 -16.29 -0.23 -8.20
CA TYR A 86 -17.27 -1.30 -8.49
C TYR A 86 -18.57 -0.78 -9.11
N TYR A 87 -18.55 0.40 -9.73
CA TYR A 87 -19.73 0.95 -10.39
C TYR A 87 -19.53 0.96 -11.90
N TRP A 88 -20.50 0.39 -12.62
CA TRP A 88 -20.47 0.22 -14.06
C TRP A 88 -21.64 0.96 -14.72
N PRO A 89 -21.46 1.52 -15.92
CA PRO A 89 -22.56 2.14 -16.64
C PRO A 89 -23.64 1.11 -16.97
N ASP A 90 -24.89 1.50 -16.80
CA ASP A 90 -26.07 0.79 -17.27
C ASP A 90 -26.81 1.66 -18.29
N CYS A 91 -26.52 1.41 -19.57
CA CYS A 91 -27.14 2.13 -20.67
C CYS A 91 -28.43 1.48 -21.18
N SER A 92 -28.96 0.46 -20.51
CA SER A 92 -30.11 -0.34 -21.00
C SER A 92 -31.40 0.48 -21.17
N SER A 93 -31.54 1.57 -20.42
CA SER A 93 -32.67 2.49 -20.48
C SER A 93 -32.40 3.74 -21.34
N VAL A 94 -31.18 3.88 -21.87
CA VAL A 94 -30.82 4.98 -22.74
C VAL A 94 -31.27 4.61 -24.15
N GLY A 95 -32.34 5.23 -24.65
CA GLY A 95 -33.01 4.91 -25.92
C GLY A 95 -32.22 5.23 -27.20
N ASN A 96 -30.89 5.04 -27.19
CA ASN A 96 -30.03 5.28 -28.34
C ASN A 96 -30.08 4.13 -29.34
N THR A 97 -30.07 4.47 -30.61
CA THR A 97 -30.11 3.52 -31.74
C THR A 97 -28.71 3.24 -32.32
N THR A 98 -27.66 3.84 -31.76
CA THR A 98 -26.25 3.68 -32.13
C THR A 98 -25.40 3.47 -30.88
N GLU A 99 -24.22 2.86 -31.05
CA GLU A 99 -23.22 2.74 -29.98
C GLU A 99 -22.84 4.13 -29.43
N LEU A 100 -22.77 4.25 -28.11
CA LEU A 100 -22.40 5.48 -27.44
C LEU A 100 -20.89 5.62 -27.35
N THR A 101 -20.37 6.84 -27.52
CA THR A 101 -18.98 7.12 -27.14
C THR A 101 -18.83 7.09 -25.62
N ASN A 102 -17.60 6.96 -25.14
CA ASN A 102 -17.28 7.01 -23.71
C ASN A 102 -17.83 8.29 -23.06
N GLU A 103 -17.64 9.45 -23.69
CA GLU A 103 -18.13 10.73 -23.19
C GLU A 103 -19.65 10.74 -23.09
N GLN A 104 -20.35 10.15 -24.06
CA GLN A 104 -21.80 10.01 -24.02
C GLN A 104 -22.25 9.07 -22.91
N ILE A 105 -21.56 7.94 -22.70
CA ILE A 105 -21.83 7.01 -21.59
C ILE A 105 -21.72 7.76 -20.26
N TYR A 106 -20.67 8.57 -20.08
CA TYR A 106 -20.38 9.24 -18.81
C TYR A 106 -21.40 10.32 -18.43
N VAL A 107 -22.16 10.84 -19.39
CA VAL A 107 -23.19 11.87 -19.14
C VAL A 107 -24.61 11.34 -19.24
N THR A 108 -24.84 10.20 -19.89
CA THR A 108 -26.20 9.67 -20.14
C THR A 108 -26.53 8.42 -19.33
N CYS A 109 -25.58 7.51 -19.13
CA CYS A 109 -25.88 6.22 -18.50
C CYS A 109 -25.75 6.32 -16.98
N PRO A 110 -26.78 5.94 -16.20
CA PRO A 110 -26.62 5.77 -14.76
C PRO A 110 -25.59 4.67 -14.45
N TYR A 111 -24.88 4.79 -13.33
CA TYR A 111 -23.91 3.80 -12.90
C TYR A 111 -24.46 2.94 -11.76
N VAL A 112 -24.30 1.62 -11.86
CA VAL A 112 -24.83 0.64 -10.91
C VAL A 112 -23.71 -0.19 -10.27
N ARG A 113 -23.90 -0.57 -9.01
CA ARG A 113 -22.91 -1.34 -8.24
C ARG A 113 -22.84 -2.80 -8.70
N ARG A 114 -21.64 -3.29 -8.95
CA ARG A 114 -21.29 -4.70 -9.22
C ARG A 114 -20.13 -5.10 -8.33
N ASP A 115 -20.42 -5.63 -7.13
CA ASP A 115 -19.41 -5.89 -6.11
C ASP A 115 -18.29 -6.82 -6.61
N GLY A 116 -17.04 -6.47 -6.30
CA GLY A 116 -15.86 -7.22 -6.76
C GLY A 116 -15.54 -7.13 -8.26
N GLN A 117 -16.42 -6.56 -9.10
CA GLN A 117 -16.15 -6.36 -10.52
C GLN A 117 -15.52 -4.98 -10.72
N PHE A 118 -14.19 -4.93 -10.83
CA PHE A 118 -13.45 -3.67 -10.96
C PHE A 118 -13.70 -2.99 -12.32
N ASN A 119 -14.26 -1.78 -12.29
CA ASN A 119 -14.37 -0.92 -13.47
C ASN A 119 -13.00 -0.27 -13.77
N PRO A 120 -12.37 -0.55 -14.92
CA PRO A 120 -11.09 0.04 -15.30
C PRO A 120 -11.13 1.57 -15.40
N ASP A 121 -12.30 2.18 -15.54
CA ASP A 121 -12.46 3.64 -15.55
C ASP A 121 -11.86 4.30 -14.31
N ALA A 122 -11.89 3.60 -13.17
CA ALA A 122 -11.27 4.08 -11.93
C ALA A 122 -9.76 4.36 -12.08
N ARG A 123 -9.09 3.80 -13.10
CA ARG A 123 -7.68 4.09 -13.40
C ARG A 123 -7.47 5.34 -14.26
N MET A 124 -8.51 5.93 -14.83
CA MET A 124 -8.39 7.23 -15.51
C MET A 124 -8.18 8.38 -14.52
N VAL A 125 -8.63 8.21 -13.27
CA VAL A 125 -8.43 9.16 -12.17
C VAL A 125 -7.80 8.39 -11.01
N ASN A 126 -6.48 8.26 -11.05
CA ASN A 126 -5.77 7.30 -10.22
C ASN A 126 -5.02 7.96 -9.05
N ASP A 127 -5.59 8.99 -8.42
CA ASP A 127 -4.99 9.57 -7.21
C ASP A 127 -4.87 8.51 -6.10
N THR A 128 -5.77 7.50 -6.06
CA THR A 128 -5.67 6.36 -5.14
C THR A 128 -4.42 5.53 -5.38
N GLY A 129 -4.12 5.20 -6.65
CA GLY A 129 -2.91 4.46 -7.00
C GLY A 129 -1.65 5.29 -6.81
N ALA A 130 -1.70 6.59 -7.11
CA ALA A 130 -0.59 7.51 -6.89
C ALA A 130 -0.27 7.67 -5.40
N PHE A 131 -1.29 7.81 -4.55
CA PHE A 131 -1.13 7.87 -3.10
C PHE A 131 -0.57 6.54 -2.54
N GLN A 132 -1.09 5.41 -3.00
CA GLN A 132 -0.59 4.09 -2.59
C GLN A 132 0.89 3.92 -2.97
N ALA A 133 1.28 4.23 -4.21
CA ALA A 133 2.66 4.15 -4.65
C ALA A 133 3.59 5.10 -3.90
N MET A 134 3.13 6.33 -3.61
CA MET A 134 3.85 7.30 -2.79
C MET A 134 4.10 6.77 -1.38
N THR A 135 3.08 6.24 -0.71
CA THR A 135 3.23 5.69 0.65
C THR A 135 4.05 4.39 0.68
N ASP A 136 4.00 3.55 -0.36
CA ASP A 136 4.90 2.41 -0.53
C ASP A 136 6.34 2.88 -0.67
N SER A 137 6.57 3.95 -1.44
CA SER A 137 7.88 4.56 -1.55
C SER A 137 8.40 5.05 -0.21
N ILE A 138 7.59 5.78 0.55
CA ILE A 138 7.98 6.21 1.90
C ILE A 138 8.31 5.02 2.79
N PHE A 139 7.47 3.98 2.78
CA PHE A 139 7.67 2.78 3.60
C PHE A 139 9.01 2.09 3.30
N TYR A 140 9.27 1.75 2.04
CA TYR A 140 10.49 1.03 1.66
C TYR A 140 11.75 1.89 1.80
N ASN A 141 11.67 3.18 1.46
CA ASN A 141 12.79 4.10 1.66
C ASN A 141 13.07 4.32 3.15
N ALA A 142 12.04 4.36 4.02
CA ALA A 142 12.24 4.49 5.46
C ALA A 142 12.93 3.25 6.03
N LEU A 143 12.48 2.05 5.65
CA LEU A 143 13.17 0.82 6.04
C LEU A 143 14.61 0.81 5.53
N ALA A 144 14.85 1.10 4.25
CA ALA A 144 16.20 1.15 3.69
C ALA A 144 17.09 2.16 4.42
N TRP A 145 16.58 3.36 4.69
CA TRP A 145 17.31 4.39 5.44
C TRP A 145 17.66 3.93 6.85
N SER A 146 16.78 3.20 7.54
CA SER A 146 17.00 2.77 8.93
C SER A 146 18.31 2.01 9.14
N PHE A 147 18.73 1.18 8.18
CA PHE A 147 19.92 0.33 8.27
C PHE A 147 21.07 0.73 7.33
N THR A 148 20.83 1.58 6.33
CA THR A 148 21.90 2.09 5.46
C THR A 148 22.42 3.47 5.87
N LYS A 149 21.55 4.30 6.46
CA LYS A 149 21.76 5.74 6.69
C LYS A 149 22.10 6.54 5.43
N ASP A 150 21.83 6.00 4.24
CA ASP A 150 22.13 6.65 2.98
C ASP A 150 21.11 7.76 2.70
N SER A 151 21.62 8.99 2.54
CA SER A 151 20.85 10.21 2.21
C SER A 151 19.90 10.07 1.02
N THR A 152 20.15 9.14 0.09
CA THR A 152 19.28 8.85 -1.05
C THR A 152 17.87 8.50 -0.58
N TYR A 153 17.75 7.65 0.44
CA TYR A 153 16.44 7.15 0.89
C TYR A 153 15.67 8.19 1.72
N SER A 154 16.34 8.96 2.58
CA SER A 154 15.71 10.09 3.30
C SER A 154 15.31 11.21 2.34
N SER A 155 16.12 11.50 1.31
CA SER A 155 15.77 12.44 0.24
C SER A 155 14.51 12.03 -0.51
N ASN A 156 14.36 10.74 -0.85
CA ASN A 156 13.17 10.24 -1.53
C ASN A 156 11.90 10.46 -0.70
N ILE A 157 11.96 10.24 0.62
CA ILE A 157 10.83 10.50 1.52
C ILE A 157 10.52 12.01 1.59
N ALA A 158 11.54 12.86 1.80
CA ALA A 158 11.37 14.31 1.85
C ALA A 158 10.74 14.86 0.56
N ASN A 159 11.20 14.39 -0.61
CA ASN A 159 10.67 14.77 -1.91
C ASN A 159 9.23 14.31 -2.12
N ALA A 160 8.90 13.08 -1.72
CA ALA A 160 7.53 12.56 -1.79
C ALA A 160 6.56 13.39 -0.94
N ILE A 161 6.95 13.73 0.29
CA ILE A 161 6.16 14.60 1.18
C ILE A 161 6.00 16.00 0.58
N ASN A 162 7.10 16.62 0.16
CA ASN A 162 7.06 17.96 -0.42
C ASN A 162 6.12 18.00 -1.62
N THR A 163 6.26 17.04 -2.54
CA THR A 163 5.44 16.96 -3.76
C THR A 163 3.96 16.82 -3.43
N TRP A 164 3.59 15.83 -2.60
CA TRP A 164 2.18 15.52 -2.39
C TRP A 164 1.47 16.53 -1.48
N PHE A 165 2.16 17.13 -0.51
CA PHE A 165 1.49 17.89 0.56
C PHE A 165 1.78 19.40 0.56
N LEU A 166 2.91 19.84 0.01
CA LEU A 166 3.46 21.18 0.31
C LEU A 166 3.72 22.05 -0.92
N ALA A 167 4.31 21.46 -1.96
CA ALA A 167 4.75 22.18 -3.14
C ALA A 167 3.55 22.84 -3.86
N PRO A 168 3.57 24.17 -4.09
CA PRO A 168 2.42 24.91 -4.61
C PRO A 168 1.82 24.36 -5.91
N ASP A 169 2.62 23.73 -6.76
CA ASP A 169 2.19 23.21 -8.07
C ASP A 169 1.57 21.79 -7.99
N THR A 170 1.74 21.10 -6.86
CA THR A 170 1.44 19.66 -6.75
C THR A 170 0.69 19.25 -5.48
N TYR A 171 0.56 20.13 -4.49
CA TYR A 171 -0.04 19.74 -3.21
C TYR A 171 -1.48 19.23 -3.36
N MET A 172 -1.89 18.36 -2.45
CA MET A 172 -3.26 17.92 -2.30
C MET A 172 -4.02 18.84 -1.33
N ASN A 173 -5.25 19.25 -1.63
CA ASN A 173 -6.12 19.89 -0.63
C ASN A 173 -6.44 18.90 0.51
N PRO A 174 -6.44 19.32 1.79
CA PRO A 174 -6.58 18.42 2.94
C PRO A 174 -8.04 17.97 3.18
N ASN A 175 -8.65 17.34 2.17
CA ASN A 175 -9.99 16.78 2.20
C ASN A 175 -10.16 15.68 1.14
N LEU A 176 -11.26 14.92 1.22
CA LEU A 176 -11.63 13.91 0.23
C LEU A 176 -13.05 14.14 -0.31
N ASN A 177 -13.39 15.40 -0.61
CA ASN A 177 -14.74 15.76 -1.06
C ASN A 177 -15.15 15.09 -2.39
N TYR A 178 -14.18 14.62 -3.18
CA TYR A 178 -14.38 14.01 -4.49
C TYR A 178 -13.76 12.60 -4.62
N SER A 179 -13.47 11.93 -3.51
CA SER A 179 -13.01 10.54 -3.53
C SER A 179 -14.17 9.57 -3.76
N GLN A 180 -13.90 8.54 -4.55
CA GLN A 180 -14.86 7.55 -5.00
C GLN A 180 -16.17 8.21 -5.50
N LEU A 181 -15.98 9.21 -6.37
CA LEU A 181 -17.06 9.90 -7.06
C LEU A 181 -17.79 8.90 -7.97
N LEU A 182 -19.12 9.01 -7.99
CA LEU A 182 -19.95 8.22 -8.90
C LEU A 182 -19.93 8.92 -10.27
N ARG A 183 -19.43 8.22 -11.28
CA ARG A 183 -19.54 8.68 -12.67
C ARG A 183 -20.98 8.51 -13.18
N GLY A 184 -21.37 9.28 -14.18
CA GLY A 184 -22.74 9.29 -14.72
C GLY A 184 -23.48 10.60 -14.41
N PRO A 185 -24.72 10.73 -14.89
CA PRO A 185 -25.58 11.86 -14.55
C PRO A 185 -25.92 11.86 -13.06
N GLY A 186 -26.15 13.05 -12.51
CA GLY A 186 -26.52 13.25 -11.10
C GLY A 186 -25.45 13.99 -10.30
N GLU A 187 -25.50 13.81 -8.97
CA GLU A 187 -24.68 14.56 -8.03
C GLU A 187 -23.19 14.23 -8.18
N GLN A 188 -22.39 15.25 -8.46
CA GLN A 188 -20.95 15.13 -8.67
C GLN A 188 -20.19 15.36 -7.35
N LYS A 189 -20.42 14.49 -6.36
CA LYS A 189 -19.69 14.50 -5.08
C LYS A 189 -19.01 13.15 -4.81
N GLY A 190 -18.07 13.16 -3.88
CA GLY A 190 -17.43 11.95 -3.37
C GLY A 190 -18.39 11.07 -2.55
N SER A 191 -17.84 10.06 -1.89
CA SER A 191 -18.61 9.13 -1.07
C SER A 191 -17.89 8.81 0.23
N GLN A 192 -18.64 8.34 1.24
CA GLN A 192 -18.06 7.97 2.52
C GLN A 192 -16.95 6.91 2.36
N THR A 193 -17.16 5.93 1.47
CA THR A 193 -16.20 4.84 1.21
C THR A 193 -14.91 5.31 0.55
N GLY A 194 -14.90 6.54 0.02
CA GLY A 194 -13.72 7.16 -0.55
C GLY A 194 -12.71 7.63 0.49
N VAL A 195 -13.04 7.64 1.79
CA VAL A 195 -12.06 7.88 2.85
C VAL A 195 -11.00 6.76 2.86
N LEU A 196 -11.40 5.53 2.57
CA LEU A 196 -10.52 4.35 2.45
C LEU A 196 -9.38 4.53 1.41
N ASP A 197 -9.51 5.48 0.49
CA ASP A 197 -8.48 5.72 -0.53
C ASP A 197 -7.14 6.16 0.08
N LEU A 198 -7.18 6.84 1.23
CA LEU A 198 -5.99 7.29 1.96
C LEU A 198 -5.64 6.39 3.17
N LYS A 199 -6.16 5.15 3.22
CA LYS A 199 -5.91 4.18 4.30
C LYS A 199 -4.45 3.99 4.70
N CYS A 200 -3.50 4.18 3.78
CA CYS A 200 -2.09 3.90 3.99
C CYS A 200 -1.29 5.06 4.62
N MET A 201 -1.97 6.06 5.21
CA MET A 201 -1.35 7.18 5.96
C MET A 201 -0.43 6.74 7.10
N SER A 202 -0.64 5.57 7.70
CA SER A 202 0.23 5.12 8.79
C SER A 202 1.64 4.75 8.31
N LYS A 203 1.80 4.32 7.05
CA LYS A 203 3.14 4.12 6.44
C LYS A 203 3.92 5.42 6.38
N LEU A 204 3.24 6.48 5.94
CA LEU A 204 3.79 7.83 5.90
C LEU A 204 4.21 8.28 7.31
N THR A 205 3.33 8.08 8.29
CA THR A 205 3.59 8.42 9.69
C THR A 205 4.85 7.73 10.21
N SER A 206 4.99 6.42 9.99
CA SER A 206 6.19 5.68 10.39
C SER A 206 7.47 6.20 9.74
N GLY A 207 7.43 6.53 8.45
CA GLY A 207 8.56 7.14 7.76
C GLY A 207 8.97 8.47 8.38
N VAL A 208 8.01 9.36 8.65
CA VAL A 208 8.27 10.66 9.27
C VAL A 208 8.80 10.52 10.71
N LEU A 209 8.19 9.68 11.53
CA LEU A 209 8.67 9.40 12.88
C LEU A 209 10.12 8.90 12.87
N LEU A 210 10.46 8.03 11.91
CA LEU A 210 11.81 7.52 11.75
C LEU A 210 12.81 8.63 11.41
N LEU A 211 12.50 9.49 10.43
CA LEU A 211 13.37 10.59 10.04
C LEU A 211 13.55 11.61 11.18
N ARG A 212 12.48 11.93 11.91
CA ARG A 212 12.53 12.77 13.12
C ARG A 212 13.46 12.18 14.17
N LYS A 213 13.24 10.92 14.55
CA LYS A 213 14.02 10.24 15.60
C LYS A 213 15.49 10.08 15.22
N GLY A 214 15.75 9.69 13.97
CA GLY A 214 17.09 9.49 13.46
C GLY A 214 17.79 10.78 13.01
N GLN A 215 17.13 11.94 13.16
CA GLN A 215 17.67 13.27 12.80
C GLN A 215 18.19 13.32 11.36
N ALA A 216 17.41 12.83 10.40
CA ALA A 216 17.77 12.85 9.00
C ALA A 216 17.97 14.29 8.51
N PRO A 217 19.13 14.66 7.93
CA PRO A 217 19.39 16.03 7.47
C PRO A 217 18.38 16.52 6.43
N GLU A 218 17.86 15.62 5.60
CA GLU A 218 16.88 15.93 4.56
C GLU A 218 15.48 16.24 5.11
N TRP A 219 15.21 15.88 6.37
CA TRP A 219 13.95 16.18 7.04
C TRP A 219 14.03 17.52 7.78
N THR A 220 13.83 18.61 7.03
CA THR A 220 13.96 19.96 7.57
C THR A 220 12.77 20.37 8.42
N LYS A 221 12.94 21.44 9.21
CA LYS A 221 11.87 22.00 10.03
C LYS A 221 10.69 22.48 9.18
N GLU A 222 10.96 23.07 8.02
CA GLU A 222 9.95 23.60 7.12
C GLU A 222 9.06 22.50 6.55
N LEU A 223 9.65 21.35 6.17
CA LEU A 223 8.90 20.17 5.74
C LEU A 223 8.03 19.62 6.88
N ASP A 224 8.59 19.54 8.08
CA ASP A 224 7.89 19.03 9.25
C ASP A 224 6.69 19.91 9.63
N ASP A 225 6.91 21.21 9.78
CA ASP A 225 5.87 22.20 10.10
C ASP A 225 4.77 22.20 9.02
N GLY A 226 5.16 22.19 7.75
CA GLY A 226 4.23 22.18 6.63
C GLY A 226 3.34 20.93 6.60
N LEU A 227 3.93 19.74 6.79
CA LEU A 227 3.17 18.49 6.83
C LEU A 227 2.25 18.46 8.06
N ASN A 228 2.71 18.89 9.22
CA ASN A 228 1.89 18.99 10.42
C ASN A 228 0.68 19.91 10.19
N ALA A 229 0.87 21.08 9.55
CA ALA A 229 -0.21 22.00 9.23
C ALA A 229 -1.22 21.41 8.23
N TRP A 230 -0.75 20.65 7.23
CA TRP A 230 -1.64 19.91 6.33
C TRP A 230 -2.46 18.85 7.09
N ALA A 231 -1.78 18.04 7.91
CA ALA A 231 -2.40 16.96 8.67
C ALA A 231 -3.43 17.49 9.67
N GLN A 232 -3.16 18.60 10.36
CA GLN A 232 -4.12 19.24 11.28
C GLN A 232 -5.41 19.65 10.56
N ARG A 233 -5.31 20.22 9.35
CA ARG A 233 -6.50 20.56 8.54
C ARG A 233 -7.26 19.32 8.09
N TYR A 234 -6.54 18.26 7.71
CA TYR A 234 -7.17 17.01 7.29
C TYR A 234 -7.83 16.25 8.46
N ILE A 235 -7.24 16.29 9.66
CA ILE A 235 -7.85 15.77 10.89
C ILE A 235 -9.18 16.47 11.19
N VAL A 236 -9.25 17.79 11.03
CA VAL A 236 -10.52 18.51 11.15
C VAL A 236 -11.54 17.97 10.15
N TRP A 237 -11.17 17.85 8.87
CA TRP A 237 -12.07 17.27 7.87
C TRP A 237 -12.52 15.84 8.23
N LEU A 238 -11.60 14.97 8.66
CA LEU A 238 -11.88 13.58 9.07
C LEU A 238 -12.86 13.49 10.25
N THR A 239 -12.84 14.46 11.14
CA THR A 239 -13.61 14.43 12.40
C THR A 239 -14.91 15.24 12.33
N THR A 240 -15.11 16.06 11.29
CA THR A 240 -16.31 16.90 11.17
C THR A 240 -17.12 16.70 9.89
N HIS A 241 -16.51 16.21 8.80
CA HIS A 241 -17.20 16.13 7.51
C HIS A 241 -18.12 14.89 7.43
N GLU A 242 -19.30 15.04 6.84
CA GLU A 242 -20.32 13.97 6.77
C GLU A 242 -19.81 12.68 6.12
N LEU A 243 -19.03 12.79 5.05
CA LEU A 243 -18.42 11.63 4.38
C LEU A 243 -17.49 10.86 5.32
N ALA A 244 -16.69 11.57 6.11
CA ALA A 244 -15.75 10.97 7.04
C ALA A 244 -16.46 10.35 8.25
N LEU A 245 -17.49 11.01 8.78
CA LEU A 245 -18.32 10.47 9.85
C LEU A 245 -19.13 9.24 9.42
N GLY A 246 -19.55 9.20 8.14
CA GLY A 246 -20.14 8.01 7.54
C GLY A 246 -19.17 6.83 7.50
N GLU A 247 -17.91 7.06 7.10
CA GLU A 247 -16.87 6.02 7.11
C GLU A 247 -16.52 5.55 8.52
N ARG A 248 -16.39 6.48 9.48
CA ARG A 248 -16.18 6.16 10.91
C ARG A 248 -17.22 5.16 11.43
N SER A 249 -18.46 5.29 10.96
CA SER A 249 -19.60 4.47 11.39
C SER A 249 -19.70 3.13 10.66
N ALA A 250 -18.86 2.86 9.66
CA ALA A 250 -18.91 1.61 8.91
C ALA A 250 -18.48 0.42 9.79
N PRO A 251 -19.28 -0.66 9.88
CA PRO A 251 -19.02 -1.75 10.83
C PRO A 251 -17.94 -2.74 10.36
N ASN A 252 -17.50 -2.66 9.11
CA ASN A 252 -16.54 -3.57 8.48
C ASN A 252 -15.15 -2.93 8.33
N ASN A 253 -14.31 -3.48 7.47
CA ASN A 253 -12.98 -2.97 7.15
C ASN A 253 -12.88 -1.45 6.89
N HIS A 254 -13.92 -0.82 6.33
CA HIS A 254 -13.93 0.63 6.11
C HIS A 254 -13.73 1.41 7.42
N GLY A 255 -14.51 1.10 8.46
CA GLY A 255 -14.36 1.73 9.77
C GLY A 255 -13.01 1.39 10.39
N THR A 256 -12.55 0.14 10.27
CA THR A 256 -11.23 -0.29 10.76
C THR A 256 -10.10 0.60 10.23
N PHE A 257 -10.14 0.94 8.94
CA PHE A 257 -9.16 1.83 8.31
C PHE A 257 -9.37 3.31 8.64
N TYR A 258 -10.60 3.77 8.86
CA TYR A 258 -10.83 5.14 9.36
C TYR A 258 -10.05 5.40 10.66
N TYR A 259 -10.15 4.47 11.62
CA TYR A 259 -9.53 4.64 12.93
C TYR A 259 -7.99 4.63 12.87
N ASN A 260 -7.36 3.73 12.11
CA ASN A 260 -5.90 3.73 11.99
C ASN A 260 -5.39 4.94 11.20
N GLN A 261 -6.16 5.43 10.22
CA GLN A 261 -5.83 6.65 9.51
C GLN A 261 -5.83 7.86 10.46
N LEU A 262 -6.93 8.09 11.18
CA LEU A 262 -7.05 9.20 12.13
C LEU A 262 -5.99 9.13 13.25
N ALA A 263 -5.84 7.96 13.89
CA ALA A 263 -4.89 7.79 15.00
C ALA A 263 -3.44 7.98 14.54
N SER A 264 -3.08 7.53 13.33
CA SER A 264 -1.73 7.76 12.80
C SER A 264 -1.44 9.24 12.51
N LEU A 265 -2.43 9.99 12.02
CA LEU A 265 -2.30 11.43 11.81
C LEU A 265 -2.21 12.21 13.13
N GLN A 266 -2.96 11.79 14.16
CA GLN A 266 -2.85 12.34 15.50
C GLN A 266 -1.46 12.11 16.09
N VAL A 267 -0.92 10.89 15.94
CA VAL A 267 0.49 10.60 16.27
C VAL A 267 1.46 11.50 15.50
N LEU A 268 1.24 11.69 14.19
CA LEU A 268 2.08 12.52 13.34
C LEU A 268 2.16 13.97 13.86
N VAL A 269 1.05 14.55 14.32
CA VAL A 269 1.01 15.94 14.81
C VAL A 269 1.32 16.07 16.31
N GLY A 270 1.68 14.96 16.98
CA GLY A 270 2.00 14.93 18.41
C GLY A 270 0.79 14.85 19.35
N ASP A 271 -0.43 14.66 18.82
CA ASP A 271 -1.66 14.49 19.60
C ASP A 271 -1.79 13.03 20.10
N THR A 272 -0.96 12.68 21.08
CA THR A 272 -0.93 11.31 21.63
C THR A 272 -2.20 10.94 22.38
N GLU A 273 -2.83 11.89 23.10
CA GLU A 273 -4.07 11.63 23.83
C GLU A 273 -5.28 11.50 22.89
N GLY A 274 -5.35 12.29 21.83
CA GLY A 274 -6.33 12.10 20.78
C GLY A 274 -6.17 10.75 20.08
N ALA A 275 -4.94 10.33 19.78
CA ALA A 275 -4.67 9.01 19.21
C ALA A 275 -5.11 7.87 20.14
N LYS A 276 -4.85 7.97 21.45
CA LYS A 276 -5.37 7.00 22.44
C LYS A 276 -6.89 6.91 22.40
N THR A 277 -7.56 8.07 22.43
CA THR A 277 -9.02 8.15 22.39
C THR A 277 -9.57 7.49 21.12
N THR A 278 -8.98 7.79 19.96
CA THR A 278 -9.38 7.18 18.67
C THR A 278 -9.21 5.66 18.68
N ILE A 279 -8.11 5.14 19.23
CA ILE A 279 -7.89 3.69 19.32
C ILE A 279 -8.86 3.03 20.32
N ASP A 280 -9.12 3.65 21.47
CA ASP A 280 -10.10 3.15 22.43
C ASP A 280 -11.53 3.16 21.84
N ASP A 281 -11.90 4.20 21.09
CA ASP A 281 -13.18 4.26 20.35
C ASP A 281 -13.32 3.11 19.34
N PHE A 282 -12.25 2.76 18.63
CA PHE A 282 -12.26 1.60 17.73
C PHE A 282 -12.55 0.31 18.51
N PHE A 283 -11.75 0.03 19.53
CA PHE A 283 -11.82 -1.22 20.28
C PHE A 283 -13.10 -1.35 21.11
N THR A 284 -13.69 -0.26 21.57
CA THR A 284 -14.95 -0.25 22.33
C THR A 284 -16.21 -0.09 21.46
N GLY A 285 -16.04 0.42 20.24
CA GLY A 285 -17.10 0.61 19.25
C GLY A 285 -17.17 -0.52 18.24
N ILE A 286 -16.90 -0.22 16.96
CA ILE A 286 -17.15 -1.14 15.83
C ILE A 286 -16.41 -2.48 15.97
N TYR A 287 -15.23 -2.52 16.60
CA TYR A 287 -14.45 -3.75 16.76
C TYR A 287 -15.23 -4.84 17.49
N GLN A 288 -16.11 -4.45 18.41
CA GLN A 288 -16.85 -5.37 19.29
C GLN A 288 -17.72 -6.39 18.56
N ASP A 289 -18.07 -6.14 17.29
CA ASP A 289 -18.91 -7.01 16.46
C ASP A 289 -18.19 -7.52 15.19
N GLN A 290 -16.88 -7.23 15.02
CA GLN A 290 -16.14 -7.59 13.80
C GLN A 290 -15.61 -9.03 13.76
N ILE A 291 -15.46 -9.69 14.92
CA ILE A 291 -14.91 -11.05 15.02
C ILE A 291 -15.89 -11.94 15.78
N ALA A 292 -16.38 -12.98 15.12
CA ALA A 292 -17.27 -13.99 15.68
C ALA A 292 -16.50 -14.98 16.58
N ALA A 293 -17.21 -15.74 17.42
CA ALA A 293 -16.59 -16.62 18.43
C ALA A 293 -15.61 -17.69 17.86
N ASN A 294 -15.76 -18.07 16.59
CA ASN A 294 -14.86 -19.00 15.90
C ASN A 294 -13.61 -18.32 15.29
N GLY A 295 -13.51 -16.99 15.34
CA GLY A 295 -12.48 -16.18 14.68
C GLY A 295 -12.86 -15.67 13.30
N ASP A 296 -14.04 -16.01 12.75
CA ASP A 296 -14.46 -15.47 11.47
C ASP A 296 -14.76 -13.97 11.55
N GLN A 297 -14.70 -13.29 10.41
CA GLN A 297 -15.06 -11.89 10.24
C GLN A 297 -16.31 -11.82 9.32
N PRO A 298 -17.54 -11.91 9.85
CA PRO A 298 -18.73 -12.22 9.05
C PRO A 298 -19.00 -11.22 7.91
N LEU A 299 -18.82 -9.91 8.18
CA LEU A 299 -19.03 -8.87 7.16
C LEU A 299 -18.02 -8.93 6.02
N GLU A 300 -16.87 -9.56 6.25
CA GLU A 300 -15.84 -9.79 5.24
C GLU A 300 -16.09 -11.11 4.50
N THR A 301 -16.61 -12.13 5.20
CA THR A 301 -17.09 -13.39 4.62
C THR A 301 -18.22 -13.18 3.61
N ASP A 302 -19.13 -12.24 3.86
CA ASP A 302 -20.29 -11.97 2.99
C ASP A 302 -19.91 -11.29 1.66
N ARG A 303 -18.63 -11.02 1.41
CA ARG A 303 -18.15 -10.34 0.22
C ARG A 303 -17.85 -11.31 -0.92
N THR A 304 -17.73 -10.77 -2.13
CA THR A 304 -17.41 -11.57 -3.34
C THR A 304 -15.98 -12.12 -3.37
N ARG A 305 -15.12 -11.64 -2.45
CA ARG A 305 -13.71 -12.04 -2.29
C ARG A 305 -13.37 -12.21 -0.81
N PRO A 306 -13.93 -13.22 -0.14
CA PRO A 306 -13.88 -13.35 1.32
C PRO A 306 -12.48 -13.63 1.85
N TYR A 307 -11.58 -14.28 1.09
CA TYR A 307 -10.19 -14.45 1.51
C TYR A 307 -9.49 -13.09 1.60
N HIS A 308 -9.55 -12.31 0.52
CA HIS A 308 -9.03 -10.95 0.46
C HIS A 308 -9.56 -10.07 1.59
N TYR A 309 -10.88 -9.99 1.77
CA TYR A 309 -11.46 -9.09 2.77
C TYR A 309 -11.11 -9.47 4.22
N ARG A 310 -10.98 -10.77 4.55
CA ARG A 310 -10.48 -11.20 5.88
C ARG A 310 -9.04 -10.77 6.11
N ALA A 311 -8.15 -10.97 5.14
CA ALA A 311 -6.75 -10.54 5.24
C ALA A 311 -6.63 -9.01 5.31
N TYR A 312 -7.43 -8.31 4.50
CA TYR A 312 -7.47 -6.85 4.40
C TYR A 312 -7.93 -6.18 5.69
N ASN A 313 -9.02 -6.65 6.29
CA ASN A 313 -9.50 -6.14 7.58
C ASN A 313 -8.53 -6.49 8.73
N LEU A 314 -7.98 -7.72 8.71
CA LEU A 314 -6.97 -8.13 9.70
C LEU A 314 -5.73 -7.22 9.65
N ALA A 315 -5.28 -6.82 8.46
CA ALA A 315 -4.21 -5.82 8.31
C ALA A 315 -4.59 -4.51 9.02
N GLY A 316 -5.80 -3.98 8.80
CA GLY A 316 -6.29 -2.78 9.48
C GLY A 316 -6.34 -2.90 11.01
N MET A 317 -6.83 -4.04 11.53
CA MET A 317 -6.88 -4.32 12.97
C MET A 317 -5.49 -4.37 13.59
N VAL A 318 -4.53 -5.04 12.92
CA VAL A 318 -3.14 -5.10 13.34
C VAL A 318 -2.54 -3.69 13.44
N ILE A 319 -2.83 -2.80 12.49
CA ILE A 319 -2.34 -1.43 12.55
C ILE A 319 -2.93 -0.66 13.74
N ASN A 320 -4.24 -0.80 14.01
CA ASN A 320 -4.85 -0.22 15.21
C ASN A 320 -4.17 -0.72 16.50
N ALA A 321 -3.87 -2.02 16.60
CA ALA A 321 -3.15 -2.58 17.75
C ALA A 321 -1.71 -2.06 17.87
N LYS A 322 -0.98 -1.92 16.75
CA LYS A 322 0.37 -1.34 16.73
C LYS A 322 0.38 0.12 17.17
N ILE A 323 -0.54 0.94 16.66
CA ILE A 323 -0.68 2.35 17.08
C ILE A 323 -1.06 2.42 18.55
N GLY A 324 -2.02 1.61 19.00
CA GLY A 324 -2.42 1.50 20.41
C GLY A 324 -1.23 1.21 21.33
N ALA A 325 -0.42 0.20 20.99
CA ALA A 325 0.79 -0.12 21.74
C ALA A 325 1.78 1.05 21.77
N TYR A 326 1.99 1.73 20.64
CA TYR A 326 2.88 2.89 20.54
C TYR A 326 2.43 4.06 21.41
N VAL A 327 1.14 4.37 21.45
CA VAL A 327 0.60 5.47 22.24
C VAL A 327 0.38 5.10 23.71
N GLY A 328 0.79 3.90 24.15
CA GLY A 328 0.73 3.50 25.56
C GLY A 328 -0.61 2.87 25.98
N ILE A 329 -1.31 2.21 25.06
CA ILE A 329 -2.39 1.26 25.35
C ILE A 329 -1.77 -0.15 25.30
N PRO A 330 -1.13 -0.63 26.38
CA PRO A 330 -0.34 -1.86 26.36
C PRO A 330 -1.18 -3.10 26.02
N ASP A 331 -2.48 -3.05 26.28
CA ASP A 331 -3.40 -4.17 26.07
C ASP A 331 -4.14 -4.10 24.73
N ALA A 332 -3.76 -3.19 23.83
CA ALA A 332 -4.41 -3.02 22.52
C ALA A 332 -4.44 -4.33 21.70
N TRP A 333 -3.38 -5.13 21.78
CA TRP A 333 -3.32 -6.42 21.10
C TRP A 333 -4.30 -7.44 21.68
N ASN A 334 -4.49 -7.48 23.01
CA ASN A 334 -5.34 -8.48 23.67
C ASN A 334 -6.80 -8.02 23.84
N LYS A 335 -7.20 -6.86 23.30
CA LYS A 335 -8.62 -6.47 23.27
C LYS A 335 -9.44 -7.55 22.58
N THR A 336 -10.62 -7.81 23.14
CA THR A 336 -11.54 -8.84 22.65
C THR A 336 -12.84 -8.20 22.18
N THR A 337 -13.50 -8.88 21.23
CA THR A 337 -14.87 -8.57 20.81
C THR A 337 -15.87 -9.05 21.86
N LYS A 338 -17.17 -8.78 21.68
CA LYS A 338 -18.24 -9.33 22.55
C LYS A 338 -18.23 -10.85 22.60
N ALA A 339 -17.70 -11.50 21.56
CA ALA A 339 -17.56 -12.95 21.49
C ALA A 339 -16.36 -13.50 22.29
N GLY A 340 -15.58 -12.64 22.97
CA GLY A 340 -14.45 -13.05 23.81
C GLY A 340 -13.20 -13.45 23.03
N VAL A 341 -13.11 -13.12 21.75
CA VAL A 341 -11.98 -13.43 20.87
C VAL A 341 -11.33 -12.15 20.33
N GLY A 342 -10.07 -12.24 19.91
CA GLY A 342 -9.29 -11.10 19.43
C GLY A 342 -8.62 -11.33 18.08
N ILE A 343 -7.74 -10.40 17.71
CA ILE A 343 -7.01 -10.37 16.42
C ILE A 343 -6.26 -11.69 16.16
N LYS A 344 -5.70 -12.31 17.21
CA LYS A 344 -5.00 -13.59 17.09
C LYS A 344 -5.94 -14.71 16.60
N GLN A 345 -7.13 -14.82 17.18
CA GLN A 345 -8.12 -15.83 16.75
C GLN A 345 -8.59 -15.58 15.33
N ALA A 346 -8.72 -14.32 14.90
CA ALA A 346 -9.07 -13.98 13.52
C ALA A 346 -7.99 -14.43 12.52
N CYS A 347 -6.72 -14.24 12.85
CA CYS A 347 -5.61 -14.76 12.04
C CYS A 347 -5.58 -16.29 12.02
N ASP A 348 -5.72 -16.92 13.18
CA ASP A 348 -5.74 -18.38 13.29
C ASP A 348 -6.85 -18.98 12.44
N TYR A 349 -8.04 -18.38 12.45
CA TYR A 349 -9.16 -18.78 11.59
C TYR A 349 -8.85 -18.56 10.11
N ALA A 350 -8.36 -17.38 9.72
CA ALA A 350 -8.03 -17.06 8.32
C ALA A 350 -7.01 -18.04 7.71
N MET A 351 -6.04 -18.52 8.49
CA MET A 351 -5.06 -19.52 8.05
C MET A 351 -5.68 -20.89 7.72
N THR A 352 -6.86 -21.21 8.27
CA THR A 352 -7.54 -22.49 8.00
C THR A 352 -8.33 -22.49 6.70
N LEU A 353 -8.56 -21.31 6.10
CA LEU A 353 -9.41 -21.19 4.93
C LEU A 353 -8.59 -21.22 3.63
N PRO A 354 -9.04 -21.97 2.61
CA PRO A 354 -8.38 -21.97 1.31
C PRO A 354 -8.68 -20.65 0.56
N ALA A 355 -7.71 -20.17 -0.20
CA ALA A 355 -7.86 -19.02 -1.10
C ALA A 355 -8.49 -19.44 -2.45
N THR A 356 -9.46 -20.36 -2.46
CA THR A 356 -10.01 -20.92 -3.70
C THR A 356 -10.64 -19.83 -4.57
N GLY A 357 -10.10 -19.62 -5.78
CA GLY A 357 -10.53 -18.54 -6.68
C GLY A 357 -9.98 -17.16 -6.30
N GLU A 358 -9.11 -17.09 -5.29
CA GLU A 358 -8.45 -15.90 -4.76
C GLU A 358 -6.95 -16.16 -4.52
N GLU A 359 -6.33 -17.11 -5.23
CA GLU A 359 -4.98 -17.60 -4.95
C GLU A 359 -3.92 -16.47 -4.98
N ASP A 360 -4.10 -15.48 -5.88
CA ASP A 360 -3.24 -14.30 -6.00
C ASP A 360 -3.25 -13.38 -4.77
N TYR A 361 -4.28 -13.49 -3.91
CA TYR A 361 -4.46 -12.70 -2.69
C TYR A 361 -3.88 -13.39 -1.46
N THR A 362 -3.38 -14.62 -1.56
CA THR A 362 -2.80 -15.38 -0.43
C THR A 362 -1.75 -14.56 0.33
N LYS A 363 -0.96 -13.77 -0.40
CA LYS A 363 0.12 -12.93 0.15
C LYS A 363 -0.35 -11.79 1.06
N GLU A 364 -1.61 -11.39 1.00
CA GLU A 364 -2.15 -10.32 1.84
C GLU A 364 -2.23 -10.73 3.31
N LEU A 365 -2.30 -12.04 3.59
CA LEU A 365 -2.31 -12.55 4.96
C LEU A 365 -0.92 -12.52 5.60
N PHE A 366 0.17 -12.48 4.82
CA PHE A 366 1.52 -12.70 5.35
C PHE A 366 2.00 -11.59 6.29
N PRO A 367 1.87 -10.28 5.96
CA PRO A 367 2.28 -9.22 6.87
C PRO A 367 1.52 -9.20 8.21
N PRO A 368 0.17 -9.25 8.26
CA PRO A 368 -0.52 -9.28 9.54
C PRO A 368 -0.22 -10.56 10.34
N LEU A 369 -0.05 -11.71 9.68
CA LEU A 369 0.36 -12.95 10.33
C LEU A 369 1.76 -12.82 10.96
N ALA A 370 2.73 -12.24 10.23
CA ALA A 370 4.08 -12.02 10.75
C ALA A 370 4.07 -11.06 11.96
N ALA A 371 3.27 -10.00 11.91
CA ALA A 371 3.10 -9.08 13.03
C ALA A 371 2.48 -9.78 14.26
N ILE A 372 1.47 -10.62 14.06
CA ILE A 372 0.84 -11.42 15.12
C ILE A 372 1.85 -12.41 15.70
N ALA A 373 2.61 -13.13 14.88
CA ALA A 373 3.65 -14.03 15.34
C ALA A 373 4.74 -13.31 16.15
N SER A 374 5.10 -12.09 15.75
CA SER A 374 6.07 -11.24 16.45
C SER A 374 5.60 -10.85 17.86
N VAL A 375 4.30 -10.63 18.05
CA VAL A 375 3.72 -10.20 19.33
C VAL A 375 3.36 -11.38 20.24
N TYR A 376 2.72 -12.40 19.70
CA TYR A 376 2.20 -13.54 20.47
C TYR A 376 3.18 -14.73 20.54
N GLY A 377 4.30 -14.65 19.81
CA GLY A 377 5.19 -15.77 19.58
C GLY A 377 4.62 -16.79 18.58
N ASP A 378 5.45 -17.77 18.25
CA ASP A 378 5.10 -18.85 17.32
C ASP A 378 5.20 -20.23 17.99
N PRO A 379 4.29 -20.54 18.95
CA PRO A 379 4.31 -21.83 19.64
C PRO A 379 4.09 -22.98 18.64
N GLY A 380 5.00 -23.94 18.64
CA GLY A 380 4.98 -25.07 17.70
C GLY A 380 5.37 -24.72 16.27
N GLY A 381 5.81 -23.48 15.99
CA GLY A 381 6.26 -23.05 14.67
C GLY A 381 5.15 -22.95 13.62
N LYS A 382 3.89 -22.83 14.02
CA LYS A 382 2.72 -22.88 13.12
C LYS A 382 2.70 -21.73 12.10
N TYR A 383 3.06 -20.51 12.53
CA TYR A 383 3.02 -19.32 11.67
C TYR A 383 4.17 -19.36 10.67
N ALA A 384 5.37 -19.71 11.14
CA ALA A 384 6.54 -19.88 10.30
C ALA A 384 6.37 -21.04 9.31
N ALA A 385 5.75 -22.15 9.72
CA ALA A 385 5.43 -23.27 8.83
C ALA A 385 4.44 -22.86 7.74
N PHE A 386 3.38 -22.10 8.09
CA PHE A 386 2.42 -21.57 7.11
C PHE A 386 3.10 -20.64 6.10
N LEU A 387 3.90 -19.68 6.58
CA LEU A 387 4.65 -18.76 5.71
C LEU A 387 5.62 -19.52 4.82
N LYS A 388 6.37 -20.49 5.36
CA LYS A 388 7.31 -21.32 4.59
C LYS A 388 6.62 -22.12 3.49
N GLU A 389 5.41 -22.64 3.76
CA GLU A 389 4.63 -23.38 2.78
C GLU A 389 4.12 -22.47 1.65
N LYS A 390 3.62 -21.27 1.98
CA LYS A 390 2.99 -20.37 1.01
C LYS A 390 3.95 -19.40 0.31
N ASP A 391 5.05 -19.06 0.97
CA ASP A 391 6.09 -18.17 0.47
C ASP A 391 7.47 -18.58 1.01
N PRO A 392 8.21 -19.44 0.30
CA PRO A 392 9.56 -19.84 0.72
C PRO A 392 10.58 -18.70 0.67
N ASN A 393 10.19 -17.49 0.24
CA ASN A 393 11.02 -16.30 0.20
C ASN A 393 10.67 -15.26 1.27
N TYR A 394 9.72 -15.56 2.18
CA TYR A 394 9.23 -14.61 3.16
C TYR A 394 10.32 -13.94 4.04
N PRO A 395 11.46 -14.59 4.40
CA PRO A 395 12.51 -13.92 5.17
C PRO A 395 13.24 -12.83 4.37
N GLY A 396 13.00 -12.75 3.06
CA GLY A 396 13.44 -11.68 2.17
C GLY A 396 12.43 -10.54 2.03
N SER A 397 11.26 -10.59 2.66
CA SER A 397 10.21 -9.57 2.52
C SER A 397 10.45 -8.37 3.44
N GLY A 398 10.01 -7.18 3.01
CA GLY A 398 10.13 -5.94 3.81
C GLY A 398 9.46 -6.03 5.18
N TYR A 399 8.27 -6.66 5.28
CA TYR A 399 7.59 -6.85 6.56
C TYR A 399 8.38 -7.72 7.56
N TYR A 400 9.31 -8.58 7.09
CA TYR A 400 10.13 -9.39 7.97
C TYR A 400 11.03 -8.50 8.85
N LEU A 401 11.48 -7.35 8.35
CA LEU A 401 12.31 -6.39 9.10
C LEU A 401 11.57 -5.80 10.32
N ILE A 402 10.24 -5.78 10.29
CA ILE A 402 9.38 -5.19 11.32
C ILE A 402 8.52 -6.23 12.06
N ALA A 403 8.89 -7.51 11.96
CA ALA A 403 8.27 -8.62 12.68
C ALA A 403 9.29 -9.39 13.53
N PRO A 404 9.98 -8.73 14.49
CA PRO A 404 10.99 -9.38 15.31
C PRO A 404 10.43 -10.58 16.08
N GLY A 405 11.16 -11.69 16.10
CA GLY A 405 10.76 -12.90 16.84
C GLY A 405 9.98 -13.92 16.00
N LEU A 406 9.64 -13.62 14.75
CA LEU A 406 9.23 -14.64 13.79
C LEU A 406 10.39 -15.63 13.56
N SER A 407 10.12 -16.94 13.50
CA SER A 407 11.18 -17.91 13.21
C SER A 407 11.77 -17.68 11.82
N ASP A 408 13.09 -17.89 11.66
CA ASP A 408 13.80 -17.86 10.37
C ASP A 408 13.50 -19.10 9.49
N SER A 409 12.73 -20.07 10.02
CA SER A 409 12.30 -21.30 9.31
C SER A 409 13.41 -22.19 8.73
N GLY A 410 14.68 -21.85 8.98
CA GLY A 410 15.86 -22.43 8.35
C GLY A 410 15.95 -22.17 6.84
N LEU A 411 15.20 -21.19 6.32
CA LEU A 411 15.25 -20.80 4.91
C LEU A 411 16.54 -20.03 4.64
N LYS A 412 17.06 -20.13 3.42
CA LYS A 412 18.31 -19.46 3.03
C LYS A 412 18.05 -18.51 1.87
N PRO A 413 18.77 -17.38 1.79
CA PRO A 413 18.67 -16.48 0.65
C PRO A 413 19.04 -17.21 -0.66
N PRO A 414 18.41 -16.83 -1.78
CA PRO A 414 18.81 -17.27 -3.12
C PRO A 414 20.31 -17.11 -3.34
N ALA A 415 20.94 -18.06 -4.05
CA ALA A 415 22.38 -18.06 -4.31
C ALA A 415 22.88 -16.77 -5.00
N SER A 416 22.02 -16.09 -5.77
CA SER A 416 22.29 -14.80 -6.38
C SER A 416 22.57 -13.67 -5.38
N LEU A 417 21.92 -13.70 -4.21
CA LEU A 417 22.13 -12.73 -3.12
C LEU A 417 23.35 -13.09 -2.25
N VAL A 418 23.70 -14.38 -2.16
CA VAL A 418 24.89 -14.86 -1.44
C VAL A 418 26.18 -14.47 -2.17
N ASN A 419 26.17 -14.51 -3.50
CA ASN A 419 27.33 -14.21 -4.34
C ASN A 419 27.59 -12.70 -4.55
N SER A 420 26.61 -11.82 -4.29
CA SER A 420 26.81 -10.37 -4.36
C SER A 420 27.61 -9.81 -3.17
N THR A 421 27.68 -10.55 -2.05
CA THR A 421 28.42 -10.15 -0.84
C THR A 421 29.89 -10.57 -0.83
N THR A 422 30.37 -11.34 -1.81
CA THR A 422 31.76 -11.81 -1.91
C THR A 422 32.58 -11.14 -3.01
N GLY A 423 32.02 -10.20 -3.77
CA GLY A 423 32.66 -9.54 -4.91
C GLY A 423 33.29 -8.17 -4.61
N GLY A 424 34.03 -8.02 -3.52
CA GLY A 424 34.80 -6.81 -3.22
C GLY A 424 36.29 -7.08 -3.29
N SER A 425 36.86 -7.08 -4.50
CA SER A 425 38.29 -7.01 -4.87
C SER A 425 38.61 -7.96 -6.03
N GLY A 426 39.14 -7.44 -7.14
CA GLY A 426 39.83 -8.26 -8.15
C GLY A 426 39.55 -7.87 -9.59
N SER A 427 40.57 -7.36 -10.27
CA SER A 427 40.58 -6.95 -11.68
C SER A 427 40.53 -8.13 -12.66
N SER A 428 39.89 -7.90 -13.81
CA SER A 428 40.18 -8.41 -15.16
C SER A 428 40.41 -9.91 -15.38
N SER A 429 39.58 -10.53 -16.23
CA SER A 429 39.97 -10.95 -17.59
C SER A 429 38.86 -11.77 -18.25
N SER A 430 38.70 -11.58 -19.56
CA SER A 430 37.75 -12.24 -20.43
C SER A 430 38.22 -13.65 -20.81
N SER A 431 37.29 -14.61 -20.82
CA SER A 431 37.34 -15.73 -21.75
C SER A 431 35.91 -16.21 -22.04
N GLY A 432 35.57 -16.20 -23.33
CA GLY A 432 34.28 -16.65 -23.81
C GLY A 432 34.21 -18.18 -23.84
N ASN A 433 33.00 -18.71 -23.64
CA ASN A 433 32.69 -20.03 -24.14
C ASN A 433 31.22 -20.10 -24.58
N ASN A 434 31.04 -20.43 -25.86
CA ASN A 434 29.76 -20.71 -26.50
C ASN A 434 29.15 -21.98 -25.91
N ASN A 435 27.86 -21.97 -25.62
CA ASN A 435 27.05 -23.18 -25.68
C ASN A 435 25.62 -22.86 -26.14
N ASN A 436 25.31 -23.38 -27.34
CA ASN A 436 23.98 -23.43 -27.92
C ASN A 436 23.13 -24.46 -27.17
N GLY A 437 22.02 -24.03 -26.61
CA GLY A 437 20.98 -24.91 -26.05
C GLY A 437 19.61 -24.32 -26.36
N ALA A 438 18.98 -24.81 -27.42
CA ALA A 438 17.61 -24.47 -27.77
C ALA A 438 16.64 -25.13 -26.78
N MET A 439 15.78 -24.35 -26.11
CA MET A 439 14.54 -24.85 -25.52
C MET A 439 13.40 -23.84 -25.65
N LYS A 440 12.22 -24.40 -25.94
CA LYS A 440 10.97 -23.77 -26.35
C LYS A 440 10.36 -22.90 -25.24
N MET A 441 9.90 -21.70 -25.60
CA MET A 441 9.06 -20.85 -24.76
C MET A 441 7.62 -21.40 -24.71
N GLY A 442 7.13 -21.70 -23.51
CA GLY A 442 5.71 -21.76 -23.20
C GLY A 442 5.28 -20.41 -22.62
N ALA A 443 4.32 -19.75 -23.27
CA ALA A 443 3.77 -18.47 -22.84
C ALA A 443 2.75 -18.67 -21.71
N SER A 444 2.95 -17.98 -20.60
CA SER A 444 1.98 -17.63 -19.55
C SER A 444 2.64 -16.44 -18.87
N GLY A 445 2.11 -15.22 -18.79
CA GLY A 445 0.75 -14.71 -18.80
C GLY A 445 0.73 -13.64 -17.70
N VAL A 446 0.16 -12.47 -17.97
CA VAL A 446 0.09 -11.27 -17.10
C VAL A 446 1.33 -10.37 -17.08
N ILE A 447 1.38 -9.44 -18.05
CA ILE A 447 2.15 -8.21 -17.97
C ILE A 447 1.21 -7.14 -17.38
N GLY A 448 1.54 -6.60 -16.21
CA GLY A 448 1.02 -5.32 -15.76
C GLY A 448 1.68 -4.21 -16.59
N VAL A 449 1.00 -3.75 -17.65
CA VAL A 449 1.46 -2.60 -18.43
C VAL A 449 0.95 -1.32 -17.75
N LEU A 450 1.85 -0.63 -17.06
CA LEU A 450 1.71 0.80 -16.77
C LEU A 450 2.08 1.56 -18.05
N VAL A 451 1.07 2.13 -18.72
CA VAL A 451 1.29 3.01 -19.87
C VAL A 451 1.77 4.36 -19.36
N ALA A 452 3.05 4.66 -19.57
CA ALA A 452 3.56 6.02 -19.51
C ALA A 452 3.07 6.78 -20.74
N LEU A 453 2.15 7.73 -20.56
CA LEU A 453 1.73 8.67 -21.61
C LEU A 453 2.81 9.74 -21.76
N ALA A 454 3.65 9.57 -22.79
CA ALA A 454 4.49 10.65 -23.30
C ALA A 454 3.61 11.59 -24.15
N ALA A 455 3.48 12.84 -23.71
CA ALA A 455 2.85 13.90 -24.48
C ALA A 455 3.73 14.24 -25.70
N ALA A 456 3.18 14.05 -26.91
CA ALA A 456 3.76 14.59 -28.14
C ALA A 456 2.84 15.68 -28.68
N THR A 457 3.29 16.93 -28.54
CA THR A 457 2.75 18.10 -29.22
C THR A 457 2.95 17.98 -30.73
N LEU A 458 1.88 18.08 -31.52
CA LEU A 458 1.96 18.30 -32.96
C LEU A 458 1.18 19.56 -33.32
N THR A 459 1.94 20.61 -33.60
CA THR A 459 1.52 21.84 -34.25
C THR A 459 1.05 21.56 -35.68
N SER A 460 -0.11 22.13 -36.01
CA SER A 460 -0.64 22.54 -37.32
C SER A 460 0.26 22.37 -38.55
N MET A 461 -0.30 21.81 -39.64
CA MET A 461 -0.57 22.55 -40.89
C MET A 461 -1.16 21.63 -42.00
N PHE A 462 -2.28 22.09 -42.55
CA PHE A 462 -3.02 21.68 -43.77
C PHE A 462 -3.75 20.33 -43.80
#